data_AF-A0A976S4K9-F1
#
_entry.id   AF-A0A976S4K9-F1
#
_cell.length_a   1.000
_cell.length_b   1.000
_cell.length_c   1.000
_cell.angle_alpha   90.00
_cell.angle_beta   90.00
_cell.angle_gamma   90.00
#
_symmetry.space_group_name_H-M   'P 1'
#
loop_
_entity.id
_entity.type
_entity.pdbx_description
1 polymer ?
#
loop_
_entity_poly.entity_id
_entity_poly.type
_entity_poly.pdbx_seq_one_letter_code
_entity_poly.pdbx_strand_id
1 'polypeptide(L)'
;MRRGGFSIIEIVITITILGILLALAVVSMNASQVNARDAERKADIEAIAIQFEGYYKNPMSGSSTMWGDQYFMSGGSYPGVEYLDNSGLTIITPEADPKIFRAPGVSVDQPPSIIKATNAVQTPTGVQPQPTTKTYVYQALTKTGAVCIDPFLATCVKFNLYYRLEKDDSIQMVTSKNQ
;
A
#
# COMPACT_ATOMS: atom_id res chain seq x y z
N MET A 1 48.71 44.98 -9.66
CA MET A 1 47.43 44.52 -10.26
C MET A 1 46.30 44.94 -9.34
N ARG A 2 45.40 45.82 -9.76
CA ARG A 2 44.26 46.27 -8.94
C ARG A 2 43.15 45.21 -9.02
N ARG A 3 42.88 44.52 -7.91
CA ARG A 3 41.70 43.65 -7.76
C ARG A 3 40.48 44.56 -7.60
N GLY A 4 39.54 44.50 -8.53
CA GLY A 4 38.23 45.12 -8.36
C GLY A 4 37.45 44.37 -7.30
N GLY A 5 37.00 45.06 -6.26
CA GLY A 5 36.05 44.51 -5.29
C GLY A 5 34.63 44.57 -5.85
N PHE A 6 33.79 43.59 -5.48
CA PHE A 6 32.37 43.60 -5.81
C PHE A 6 31.67 44.82 -5.20
N SER A 7 30.70 45.36 -5.93
CA SER A 7 29.84 46.43 -5.44
C SER A 7 28.82 45.89 -4.43
N ILE A 8 28.45 46.72 -3.44
CA ILE A 8 27.38 46.40 -2.49
C ILE A 8 26.09 46.07 -3.25
N ILE A 9 25.82 46.76 -4.36
CA ILE A 9 24.61 46.53 -5.16
C ILE A 9 24.61 45.14 -5.81
N GLU A 10 25.76 44.63 -6.22
CA GLU A 10 25.88 43.30 -6.82
C GLU A 10 25.59 42.21 -5.77
N ILE A 11 26.07 42.39 -4.54
CA ILE A 11 25.78 41.45 -3.45
C ILE A 11 24.29 41.51 -3.06
N VAL A 12 23.68 42.70 -3.02
CA VAL A 12 22.25 42.83 -2.70
C VAL A 12 21.34 42.22 -3.78
N ILE A 13 21.64 42.43 -5.06
CA ILE A 13 20.85 41.84 -6.16
C ILE A 13 20.99 40.32 -6.19
N THR A 14 22.19 39.80 -5.93
CA THR A 14 22.41 38.34 -5.95
C THR A 14 21.69 37.63 -4.81
N ILE A 15 21.76 38.12 -3.58
CA ILE A 15 21.03 37.49 -2.46
C ILE A 15 19.51 37.58 -2.62
N THR A 16 19.00 38.66 -3.24
CA THR A 16 17.56 38.80 -3.48
C THR A 16 17.06 37.83 -4.53
N ILE A 17 17.77 37.68 -5.66
CA ILE A 17 17.44 36.69 -6.68
C ILE A 17 17.57 35.26 -6.12
N LEU A 18 18.64 34.96 -5.37
CA LEU A 18 18.81 33.66 -4.71
C LEU A 18 17.66 33.37 -3.75
N GLY A 19 17.22 34.36 -2.95
CA GLY A 19 16.07 34.21 -2.06
C GLY A 19 14.78 33.83 -2.79
N ILE A 20 14.50 34.47 -3.93
CA ILE A 20 13.32 34.16 -4.76
C ILE A 20 13.41 32.74 -5.33
N LEU A 21 14.57 32.36 -5.88
CA LEU A 21 14.77 31.02 -6.46
C LEU A 21 14.62 29.91 -5.41
N LEU A 22 15.17 30.12 -4.20
CA LEU A 22 15.04 29.17 -3.09
C LEU A 22 13.58 28.99 -2.65
N ALA A 23 12.80 30.07 -2.57
CA ALA A 23 11.38 29.99 -2.22
C ALA A 23 10.57 29.16 -3.22
N LEU A 24 10.79 29.36 -4.52
CA LEU A 24 10.14 28.58 -5.58
C LEU A 24 10.57 27.10 -5.55
N ALA A 25 11.85 26.84 -5.30
CA ALA A 25 12.38 25.48 -5.22
C ALA A 25 11.69 24.66 -4.11
N VAL A 26 11.48 25.23 -2.92
CA VAL A 26 10.83 24.53 -1.79
C VAL A 26 9.38 24.13 -2.11
N VAL A 27 8.60 25.01 -2.73
CA VAL A 27 7.21 24.70 -3.11
C VAL A 27 7.15 23.55 -4.11
N SER A 28 8.04 23.55 -5.11
CA SER A 28 8.10 22.49 -6.12
C SER A 28 8.50 21.13 -5.53
N MET A 29 9.42 21.14 -4.55
CA MET A 29 9.90 19.92 -3.89
C MET A 29 8.80 19.23 -3.08
N ASN A 30 7.96 20.00 -2.38
CA ASN A 30 6.83 19.44 -1.61
C ASN A 30 5.84 18.69 -2.53
N ALA A 31 5.49 19.27 -3.67
CA ALA A 31 4.60 18.63 -4.64
C ALA A 31 5.21 17.36 -5.24
N SER A 32 6.52 17.37 -5.54
CA SER A 32 7.23 16.19 -6.04
C SER A 32 7.24 15.04 -5.03
N GLN A 33 7.41 15.34 -3.74
CA GLN A 33 7.40 14.32 -2.70
C GLN A 33 6.02 13.67 -2.51
N VAL A 34 4.94 14.47 -2.58
CA VAL A 34 3.57 13.94 -2.54
C VAL A 34 3.32 13.00 -3.73
N ASN A 35 3.70 13.42 -4.94
CA ASN A 35 3.54 12.58 -6.14
C ASN A 35 4.35 11.28 -6.04
N ALA A 36 5.57 11.32 -5.48
CA ALA A 36 6.40 10.14 -5.28
C ALA A 36 5.75 9.13 -4.31
N ARG A 37 5.18 9.61 -3.19
CA ARG A 37 4.46 8.76 -2.24
C ARG A 37 3.19 8.16 -2.84
N ASP A 38 2.43 8.94 -3.60
CA ASP A 38 1.23 8.45 -4.29
C ASP A 38 1.59 7.36 -5.32
N ALA A 39 2.69 7.53 -6.05
CA ALA A 39 3.21 6.53 -6.98
C ALA A 39 3.67 5.25 -6.26
N GLU A 40 4.35 5.37 -5.12
CA GLU A 40 4.72 4.25 -4.26
C GLU A 40 3.47 3.49 -3.77
N ARG A 41 2.45 4.17 -3.24
CA ARG A 41 1.20 3.50 -2.81
C ARG A 41 0.52 2.75 -3.94
N LYS A 42 0.47 3.33 -5.14
CA LYS A 42 -0.12 2.67 -6.30
C LYS A 42 0.67 1.42 -6.68
N ALA A 43 2.00 1.50 -6.73
CA ALA A 43 2.86 0.37 -7.02
C ALA A 43 2.75 -0.74 -5.97
N ASP A 44 2.70 -0.38 -4.69
CA ASP A 44 2.50 -1.33 -3.58
C ASP A 44 1.18 -2.10 -3.73
N ILE A 45 0.07 -1.39 -3.99
CA ILE A 45 -1.26 -2.01 -4.14
C ILE A 45 -1.31 -2.93 -5.36
N GLU A 46 -0.70 -2.53 -6.48
CA GLU A 46 -0.60 -3.37 -7.68
C GLU A 46 0.24 -4.62 -7.40
N ALA A 47 1.36 -4.49 -6.68
CA ALA A 47 2.20 -5.61 -6.26
C ALA A 47 1.45 -6.57 -5.33
N ILE A 48 0.74 -6.04 -4.32
CA ILE A 48 -0.10 -6.86 -3.41
C ILE A 48 -1.15 -7.62 -4.22
N ALA A 49 -1.86 -6.95 -5.14
CA ALA A 49 -2.86 -7.59 -5.98
C ALA A 49 -2.25 -8.74 -6.79
N ILE A 50 -1.08 -8.53 -7.41
CA ILE A 50 -0.37 -9.58 -8.16
C ILE A 50 -0.05 -10.78 -7.27
N GLN A 51 0.43 -10.54 -6.05
CA GLN A 51 0.75 -11.61 -5.10
C GLN A 51 -0.50 -12.40 -4.68
N PHE A 52 -1.61 -11.73 -4.43
CA PHE A 52 -2.88 -12.39 -4.10
C PHE A 52 -3.50 -13.12 -5.29
N GLU A 53 -3.31 -12.63 -6.53
CA GLU A 53 -3.64 -13.39 -7.74
C GLU A 53 -2.75 -14.62 -7.93
N GLY A 54 -1.47 -14.53 -7.54
CA GLY A 54 -0.54 -15.65 -7.51
C GLY A 54 -1.01 -16.72 -6.54
N TYR A 55 -1.35 -16.32 -5.31
CA TYR A 55 -1.88 -17.18 -4.26
C TYR A 55 -3.13 -17.95 -4.72
N TYR A 56 -4.08 -17.28 -5.40
CA TYR A 56 -5.29 -17.93 -5.91
C TYR A 56 -4.96 -19.10 -6.86
N LYS A 57 -3.91 -18.95 -7.69
CA LYS A 57 -3.49 -19.96 -8.67
C LYS A 57 -2.65 -21.07 -8.06
N ASN A 58 -1.79 -20.75 -7.10
CA ASN A 58 -0.88 -21.69 -6.48
C ASN A 58 -0.90 -21.51 -4.95
N PRO A 59 -1.81 -22.22 -4.25
CA PRO A 59 -1.96 -22.07 -2.81
C PRO A 59 -0.86 -22.79 -2.00
N MET A 60 -0.02 -23.62 -2.64
CA MET A 60 1.03 -24.39 -1.95
C MET A 60 2.12 -23.52 -1.33
N SER A 61 2.18 -22.23 -1.69
CA SER A 61 3.03 -21.23 -1.04
C SER A 61 2.58 -20.91 0.40
N GLY A 62 1.28 -21.08 0.70
CA GLY A 62 0.61 -20.79 1.97
C GLY A 62 0.68 -21.88 3.04
N SER A 63 1.67 -22.78 3.00
CA SER A 63 1.74 -23.87 3.97
C SER A 63 1.90 -23.32 5.38
N SER A 64 0.89 -23.55 6.23
CA SER A 64 0.97 -23.26 7.65
C SER A 64 1.19 -24.56 8.42
N THR A 65 2.17 -24.58 9.32
CA THR A 65 2.33 -25.66 10.29
C THR A 65 1.52 -25.32 11.54
N MET A 66 0.42 -26.04 11.75
CA MET A 66 -0.36 -25.97 12.98
C MET A 66 -0.25 -27.33 13.68
N TRP A 67 0.15 -27.32 14.96
CA TRP A 67 0.29 -28.54 15.79
C TRP A 67 1.22 -29.62 15.19
N GLY A 68 2.16 -29.23 14.33
CA GLY A 68 3.10 -30.15 13.67
C GLY A 68 2.62 -30.69 12.32
N ASP A 69 1.37 -30.44 11.93
CA ASP A 69 0.80 -30.85 10.65
C ASP A 69 0.85 -29.70 9.64
N GLN A 70 1.18 -30.01 8.38
CA GLN A 70 1.15 -29.05 7.28
C GLN A 70 -0.27 -28.92 6.73
N TYR A 71 -0.88 -27.76 6.93
CA TYR A 71 -2.14 -27.39 6.30
C TYR A 71 -1.86 -26.61 5.03
N PHE A 72 -2.31 -27.17 3.90
CA PHE A 72 -2.31 -26.48 2.61
C PHE A 72 -3.54 -25.62 2.52
N MET A 73 -3.37 -24.33 2.25
CA MET A 73 -4.53 -23.48 1.98
C MET A 73 -5.25 -23.95 0.72
N SER A 74 -6.58 -23.79 0.68
CA SER A 74 -7.39 -24.27 -0.42
C SER A 74 -7.09 -23.47 -1.70
N GLY A 75 -6.69 -24.16 -2.77
CA GLY A 75 -6.52 -23.54 -4.09
C GLY A 75 -7.84 -23.03 -4.67
N GLY A 76 -7.76 -21.99 -5.51
CA GLY A 76 -8.97 -21.34 -6.03
C GLY A 76 -9.70 -20.49 -5.00
N SER A 77 -9.02 -20.07 -3.93
CA SER A 77 -9.48 -19.07 -2.98
C SER A 77 -8.45 -17.96 -2.85
N TYR A 78 -8.91 -16.72 -2.66
CA TYR A 78 -8.04 -15.63 -2.21
C TYR A 78 -7.73 -15.76 -0.71
N PRO A 79 -6.72 -15.04 -0.20
CA PRO A 79 -6.44 -15.00 1.23
C PRO A 79 -7.62 -14.47 2.04
N GLY A 80 -7.80 -15.02 3.25
CA GLY A 80 -8.74 -14.45 4.23
C GLY A 80 -8.16 -13.20 4.89
N VAL A 81 -9.03 -12.38 5.50
CA VAL A 81 -8.59 -11.13 6.16
C VAL A 81 -7.81 -11.34 7.47
N GLU A 82 -7.67 -12.58 7.97
CA GLU A 82 -6.97 -12.88 9.22
C GLU A 82 -5.44 -13.00 9.05
N TYR A 83 -4.94 -13.20 7.83
CA TYR A 83 -3.51 -13.41 7.54
C TYR A 83 -2.74 -12.13 7.19
N LEU A 84 -3.19 -10.98 7.70
CA LEU A 84 -2.62 -9.66 7.37
C LEU A 84 -1.52 -9.19 8.33
N ASP A 85 -1.05 -10.05 9.23
CA ASP A 85 0.13 -9.79 10.04
C ASP A 85 1.42 -10.26 9.33
N ASN A 86 2.59 -9.99 9.92
CA ASN A 86 3.88 -10.33 9.30
C ASN A 86 4.02 -11.82 9.01
N SER A 87 3.57 -12.67 9.92
CA SER A 87 3.69 -14.12 9.81
C SER A 87 2.73 -14.65 8.74
N GLY A 88 1.47 -14.22 8.79
CA GLY A 88 0.43 -14.54 7.82
C GLY A 88 0.84 -14.13 6.41
N LEU A 89 1.28 -12.89 6.22
CA LEU A 89 1.72 -12.38 4.90
C LEU A 89 2.92 -13.16 4.35
N THR A 90 3.88 -13.53 5.20
CA THR A 90 5.02 -14.36 4.76
C THR A 90 4.57 -15.76 4.34
N ILE A 91 3.53 -16.30 4.99
CA ILE A 91 2.94 -17.59 4.61
C ILE A 91 2.20 -17.45 3.28
N ILE A 92 1.24 -16.53 3.15
CA ILE A 92 0.39 -16.43 1.95
C ILE A 92 1.14 -15.86 0.74
N THR A 93 2.22 -15.11 0.95
CA THR A 93 3.01 -14.45 -0.09
C THR A 93 4.51 -14.56 0.20
N PRO A 94 5.11 -15.77 0.16
CA PRO A 94 6.49 -15.99 0.59
C PRO A 94 7.53 -15.34 -0.35
N GLU A 95 7.15 -15.09 -1.60
CA GLU A 95 8.00 -14.45 -2.60
C GLU A 95 7.86 -12.92 -2.60
N ALA A 96 6.91 -12.37 -1.83
CA ALA A 96 6.70 -10.94 -1.78
C ALA A 96 7.76 -10.25 -0.93
N ASP A 97 8.25 -9.09 -1.39
CA ASP A 97 9.01 -8.19 -0.54
C ASP A 97 8.06 -7.67 0.57
N PRO A 98 8.37 -7.87 1.87
CA PRO A 98 7.50 -7.43 2.97
C PRO A 98 7.24 -5.91 2.97
N LYS A 99 8.08 -5.12 2.29
CA LYS A 99 7.88 -3.68 2.13
C LYS A 99 6.61 -3.32 1.36
N ILE A 100 6.13 -4.15 0.42
CA ILE A 100 4.92 -3.82 -0.36
C ILE A 100 3.67 -3.70 0.54
N PHE A 101 3.70 -4.33 1.71
CA PHE A 101 2.62 -4.26 2.70
C PHE A 101 2.76 -3.07 3.66
N ARG A 102 3.66 -2.13 3.39
CA ARG A 102 3.93 -0.94 4.20
C ARG A 102 3.69 0.32 3.39
N ALA A 103 2.93 1.25 3.95
CA ALA A 103 2.72 2.54 3.32
C ALA A 103 4.02 3.37 3.29
N PRO A 104 4.12 4.38 2.40
CA PRO A 104 5.31 5.22 2.29
C PRO A 104 5.78 5.78 3.63
N GLY A 105 7.05 5.51 3.94
CA GLY A 105 7.72 5.91 5.16
C GLY A 105 7.50 5.02 6.38
N VAL A 106 6.87 3.84 6.24
CA VAL A 106 6.77 2.84 7.30
C VAL A 106 7.87 1.79 7.11
N SER A 107 8.64 1.49 8.16
CA SER A 107 9.70 0.48 8.10
C SER A 107 9.14 -0.94 8.15
N VAL A 108 9.91 -1.91 7.65
CA VAL A 108 9.54 -3.34 7.64
C VAL A 108 9.41 -3.90 9.07
N ASP A 109 10.14 -3.33 10.03
CA ASP A 109 10.08 -3.73 11.45
C ASP A 109 8.77 -3.35 12.13
N GLN A 110 8.02 -2.39 11.57
CA GLN A 110 6.70 -2.02 12.08
C GLN A 110 5.62 -2.97 11.55
N PRO A 111 4.44 -3.05 12.18
CA PRO A 111 3.31 -3.84 11.67
C PRO A 111 2.91 -3.45 10.24
N PRO A 112 2.34 -4.38 9.45
CA PRO A 112 1.82 -4.07 8.12
C PRO A 112 0.82 -2.92 8.11
N SER A 113 0.90 -2.09 7.08
CA SER A 113 -0.07 -1.02 6.81
C SER A 113 -1.36 -1.56 6.19
N ILE A 114 -1.33 -2.78 5.65
CA ILE A 114 -2.52 -3.48 5.20
C ILE A 114 -3.34 -3.96 6.40
N ILE A 115 -4.61 -3.57 6.44
CA ILE A 115 -5.55 -3.87 7.52
C ILE A 115 -6.82 -4.50 6.97
N LYS A 116 -7.52 -5.26 7.81
CA LYS A 116 -8.75 -5.95 7.42
C LYS A 116 -9.95 -5.02 7.30
N ALA A 117 -10.78 -5.25 6.29
CA ALA A 117 -12.12 -4.68 6.23
C ALA A 117 -13.04 -5.37 7.26
N THR A 118 -13.91 -4.59 7.89
CA THR A 118 -14.90 -5.04 8.88
C THR A 118 -16.31 -5.13 8.31
N ASN A 119 -16.51 -4.71 7.07
CA ASN A 119 -17.79 -4.78 6.37
C ASN A 119 -17.62 -5.27 4.93
N ALA A 120 -18.73 -5.67 4.31
CA ALA A 120 -18.77 -6.15 2.94
C ALA A 120 -19.19 -5.07 1.93
N VAL A 121 -19.14 -3.78 2.31
CA VAL A 121 -19.49 -2.68 1.42
C VAL A 121 -18.33 -2.47 0.45
N GLN A 122 -18.59 -2.65 -0.85
CA GLN A 122 -17.56 -2.69 -1.90
C GLN A 122 -17.36 -1.33 -2.60
N THR A 123 -17.44 -0.22 -1.85
CA THR A 123 -17.30 1.13 -2.40
C THR A 123 -16.19 1.90 -1.69
N PRO A 124 -15.46 2.80 -2.38
CA PRO A 124 -14.40 3.61 -1.77
C PRO A 124 -14.83 4.37 -0.51
N THR A 125 -16.06 4.89 -0.51
CA THR A 125 -16.62 5.68 0.61
C THR A 125 -17.31 4.82 1.68
N GLY A 126 -17.60 3.55 1.38
CA GLY A 126 -18.39 2.68 2.24
C GLY A 126 -17.58 1.62 2.99
N VAL A 127 -16.37 1.29 2.54
CA VAL A 127 -15.51 0.31 3.21
C VAL A 127 -15.14 0.77 4.63
N GLN A 128 -15.09 -0.15 5.59
CA GLN A 128 -14.67 0.14 6.96
C GLN A 128 -13.53 -0.78 7.38
N PRO A 129 -12.53 -0.28 8.13
CA PRO A 129 -12.24 1.15 8.33
C PRO A 129 -11.91 1.85 7.01
N GLN A 130 -12.00 3.18 6.98
CA GLN A 130 -11.60 3.96 5.81
C GLN A 130 -10.07 3.98 5.66
N PRO A 131 -9.52 3.77 4.45
CA PRO A 131 -8.08 3.82 4.23
C PRO A 131 -7.53 5.23 4.47
N THR A 132 -6.30 5.28 4.97
CA THR A 132 -5.56 6.53 5.21
C THR A 132 -4.31 6.55 4.35
N THR A 133 -3.55 7.64 4.37
CA THR A 133 -2.24 7.70 3.68
C THR A 133 -1.20 6.74 4.28
N LYS A 134 -1.50 6.13 5.43
CA LYS A 134 -0.65 5.18 6.17
C LYS A 134 -1.21 3.77 6.25
N THR A 135 -2.45 3.55 5.78
CA THR A 135 -3.13 2.26 5.87
C THR A 135 -3.84 1.90 4.57
N TYR A 136 -3.68 0.64 4.16
CA TYR A 136 -4.38 0.03 3.04
C TYR A 136 -5.46 -0.88 3.60
N VAL A 137 -6.64 -0.93 3.00
CA VAL A 137 -7.73 -1.78 3.50
C VAL A 137 -7.93 -2.94 2.54
N TYR A 138 -7.80 -4.15 3.06
CA TYR A 138 -8.04 -5.39 2.34
C TYR A 138 -9.40 -5.96 2.71
N GLN A 139 -10.22 -6.18 1.70
CA GLN A 139 -11.53 -6.81 1.83
C GLN A 139 -11.55 -8.08 1.00
N ALA A 140 -11.56 -9.25 1.65
CA ALA A 140 -11.86 -10.52 1.00
C ALA A 140 -13.36 -10.81 1.15
N LEU A 141 -13.96 -11.45 0.13
CA LEU A 141 -15.40 -11.73 0.08
C LEU A 141 -15.67 -13.18 -0.31
N THR A 142 -16.65 -13.78 0.35
CA THR A 142 -17.15 -15.10 0.02
C THR A 142 -18.11 -15.04 -1.17
N LYS A 143 -18.49 -16.20 -1.71
CA LYS A 143 -19.53 -16.31 -2.75
C LYS A 143 -20.88 -15.72 -2.33
N THR A 144 -21.19 -15.68 -1.04
CA THR A 144 -22.42 -15.08 -0.51
C THR A 144 -22.33 -13.56 -0.33
N GLY A 145 -21.17 -12.96 -0.60
CA GLY A 145 -20.92 -11.53 -0.43
C GLY A 145 -20.62 -11.13 1.01
N ALA A 146 -20.36 -12.08 1.92
CA ALA A 146 -19.90 -11.78 3.27
C ALA A 146 -18.38 -11.54 3.29
N VAL A 147 -17.87 -10.82 4.31
CA VAL A 147 -16.42 -10.69 4.51
C VAL A 147 -15.84 -12.08 4.76
N CYS A 148 -14.81 -12.43 3.98
CA CYS A 148 -14.12 -13.70 4.09
C CYS A 148 -13.01 -13.61 5.14
N ILE A 149 -13.23 -14.25 6.29
CA ILE A 149 -12.29 -14.25 7.40
C ILE A 149 -11.17 -15.26 7.16
N ASP A 150 -11.56 -16.48 6.82
CA ASP A 150 -10.67 -17.63 6.66
C ASP A 150 -11.11 -18.48 5.45
N PRO A 151 -10.23 -18.74 4.47
CA PRO A 151 -10.53 -19.55 3.30
C PRO A 151 -10.78 -21.05 3.61
N PHE A 152 -10.40 -21.54 4.79
CA PHE A 152 -10.73 -22.89 5.26
C PHE A 152 -12.21 -23.03 5.67
N LEU A 153 -12.82 -21.95 6.14
CA LEU A 153 -14.23 -21.93 6.56
C LEU A 153 -15.18 -21.60 5.39
N ALA A 154 -14.74 -20.74 4.47
CA ALA A 154 -15.48 -20.39 3.28
C ALA A 154 -14.54 -19.90 2.18
N THR A 155 -14.76 -20.32 0.93
CA THR A 155 -13.94 -19.87 -0.21
C THR A 155 -14.07 -18.36 -0.43
N CYS A 156 -12.95 -17.66 -0.36
CA CYS A 156 -12.84 -16.25 -0.71
C CYS A 156 -12.75 -16.14 -2.24
N VAL A 157 -13.82 -15.71 -2.90
CA VAL A 157 -13.91 -15.69 -4.36
C VAL A 157 -13.50 -14.35 -4.97
N LYS A 158 -13.48 -13.29 -4.16
CA LYS A 158 -13.18 -11.94 -4.60
C LYS A 158 -12.39 -11.20 -3.53
N PHE A 159 -11.53 -10.27 -3.95
CA PHE A 159 -11.00 -9.26 -3.05
C PHE A 159 -11.06 -7.85 -3.64
N ASN A 160 -11.07 -6.86 -2.75
CA ASN A 160 -10.88 -5.45 -3.06
C ASN A 160 -9.78 -4.89 -2.15
N LEU A 161 -8.89 -4.09 -2.72
CA LEU A 161 -7.86 -3.32 -2.03
C LEU A 161 -8.21 -1.84 -2.14
N TYR A 162 -8.20 -1.14 -1.01
CA TYR A 162 -8.47 0.28 -0.94
C TYR A 162 -7.27 1.05 -0.41
N TYR A 163 -6.96 2.17 -1.04
CA TYR A 163 -5.89 3.06 -0.62
C TYR A 163 -6.28 4.51 -0.87
N ARG A 164 -5.71 5.41 -0.06
CA ARG A 164 -5.96 6.85 -0.16
C ARG A 164 -4.75 7.56 -0.77
N LEU A 165 -4.99 8.42 -1.74
CA LEU A 165 -4.00 9.33 -2.31
C LEU A 165 -3.84 10.55 -1.42
N GLU A 166 -2.60 11.04 -1.28
CA GLU A 166 -2.28 12.20 -0.45
C GLU A 166 -2.53 13.51 -1.20
N LYS A 167 -2.41 13.51 -2.53
CA LYS A 167 -2.60 14.71 -3.34
C LYS A 167 -4.01 15.28 -3.30
N ASP A 168 -5.03 14.42 -3.35
CA ASP A 168 -6.43 14.82 -3.50
C ASP A 168 -7.38 14.15 -2.50
N ASP A 169 -6.85 13.43 -1.51
CA ASP A 169 -7.61 12.64 -0.54
C ASP A 169 -8.56 11.59 -1.16
N SER A 170 -8.42 11.31 -2.46
CA SER A 170 -9.27 10.35 -3.14
C SER A 170 -8.95 8.94 -2.70
N ILE A 171 -10.00 8.13 -2.54
CA ILE A 171 -9.87 6.71 -2.25
C ILE A 171 -10.04 5.94 -3.55
N GLN A 172 -9.03 5.14 -3.84
CA GLN A 172 -8.98 4.28 -5.02
C GLN A 172 -9.23 2.84 -4.60
N MET A 173 -9.77 2.05 -5.53
CA MET A 173 -10.08 0.64 -5.33
C MET A 173 -9.48 -0.19 -6.45
N VAL A 174 -8.75 -1.25 -6.08
CA VAL A 174 -8.27 -2.30 -6.99
C VAL A 174 -9.01 -3.58 -6.67
N THR A 175 -9.61 -4.20 -7.69
CA THR A 175 -10.41 -5.42 -7.53
C THR A 175 -9.67 -6.63 -8.08
N SER A 176 -9.97 -7.81 -7.54
CA SER A 176 -9.48 -9.08 -8.07
C SER A 176 -9.88 -9.31 -9.54
N LYS A 177 -9.06 -10.07 -10.26
CA LYS A 177 -9.28 -10.47 -11.66
C LYS A 177 -10.35 -11.53 -11.80
N ASN A 178 -10.43 -12.44 -10.83
CA ASN A 178 -11.50 -13.42 -10.75
C ASN A 178 -12.60 -12.83 -9.85
N GLN A 179 -13.82 -12.70 -10.39
CA GLN A 179 -15.02 -12.24 -9.68
C GLN A 179 -16.11 -13.29 -9.74
#